data_AF-A0A0F9KCS8-F1
#
_entry.id   AF-A0A0F9KCS8-F1
#
_cell.length_a   1.000
_cell.length_b   1.000
_cell.length_c   1.000
_cell.angle_alpha   90.00
_cell.angle_beta   90.00
_cell.angle_gamma   90.00
#
_symmetry.space_group_name_H-M   'P 1'
#
loop_
_entity.id
_entity.type
_entity.pdbx_description
1 polymer ?
#
loop_
_entity_poly.entity_id
_entity_poly.type
_entity_poly.pdbx_seq_one_letter_code
_entity_poly.pdbx_strand_id
1 'polypeptide(L)'
;MSHETMPKPKSVGPISVLLLPSPAVLLAEGIAALKRKRPGSAPSRGAGWQRARKAVSRDSCCAVCGVQRGQKSVALPVDHVIASRFIEQHKLGDPNATVNLVTLCPRCHPKKRRAENRLC
;
A
#
# COMPACT_ATOMS: atom_id res chain seq x y z
N MET A 1 43.05 -0.47 -57.52
CA MET A 1 42.45 -0.88 -56.24
C MET A 1 42.99 0.06 -55.18
N SER A 2 42.18 1.01 -54.73
CA SER A 2 42.60 2.08 -53.82
C SER A 2 42.35 1.65 -52.38
N HIS A 3 43.40 1.61 -51.56
CA HIS A 3 43.30 1.29 -50.15
C HIS A 3 42.84 2.53 -49.38
N GLU A 4 41.62 2.49 -48.83
CA GLU A 4 41.12 3.52 -47.91
C GLU A 4 41.75 3.33 -46.52
N THR A 5 42.41 4.38 -46.05
CA THR A 5 43.07 4.44 -44.74
C THR A 5 42.04 4.80 -43.66
N MET A 6 41.82 3.91 -42.69
CA MET A 6 40.91 4.12 -41.56
C MET A 6 41.43 5.20 -40.58
N PRO A 7 40.58 6.12 -40.09
CA PRO A 7 40.97 7.15 -39.12
C PRO A 7 41.08 6.60 -37.69
N LYS A 8 42.13 7.02 -36.97
CA LYS A 8 42.40 6.67 -35.57
C LYS A 8 41.35 7.27 -34.60
N PRO A 9 40.91 6.52 -33.59
CA PRO A 9 40.01 7.03 -32.56
C PRO A 9 40.71 8.02 -31.62
N LYS A 10 40.01 9.11 -31.31
CA LYS A 10 40.47 10.16 -30.38
C LYS A 10 40.23 9.73 -28.93
N SER A 11 41.24 9.93 -28.10
CA SER A 11 41.21 9.77 -26.64
C SER A 11 40.18 10.71 -26.01
N VAL A 12 39.27 10.18 -25.19
CA VAL A 12 38.28 10.93 -24.42
C VAL A 12 38.77 10.99 -22.97
N GLY A 13 38.90 12.20 -22.43
CA GLY A 13 39.43 12.46 -21.08
C GLY A 13 38.56 11.93 -19.94
N PRO A 14 39.04 11.99 -18.69
CA PRO A 14 38.38 11.38 -17.54
C PRO A 14 37.06 12.08 -17.19
N ILE A 15 36.01 11.27 -17.04
CA ILE A 15 34.68 11.67 -16.58
C ILE A 15 34.79 12.09 -15.12
N SER A 16 34.53 13.36 -14.84
CA SER A 16 34.43 13.89 -13.48
C SER A 16 33.19 13.30 -12.81
N VAL A 17 33.40 12.35 -11.90
CA VAL A 17 32.34 11.71 -11.13
C VAL A 17 31.84 12.72 -10.10
N LEU A 18 30.72 13.38 -10.40
CA LEU A 18 29.98 14.17 -9.43
C LEU A 18 29.58 13.25 -8.27
N LEU A 19 30.20 13.48 -7.12
CA LEU A 19 29.85 12.85 -5.84
C LEU A 19 28.39 13.19 -5.53
N LEU A 20 27.49 12.26 -5.83
CA LEU A 20 26.13 12.30 -5.32
C LEU A 20 26.20 12.03 -3.81
N PRO A 21 25.52 12.85 -2.97
CA PRO A 21 25.48 12.60 -1.54
C PRO A 21 24.86 11.24 -1.26
N SER A 22 25.50 10.48 -0.37
CA SER A 22 25.08 9.15 0.05
C SER A 22 23.59 9.13 0.47
N PRO A 23 22.78 8.17 0.01
CA PRO A 23 21.36 8.06 0.35
C PRO A 23 21.10 7.88 1.86
N ALA A 24 22.13 7.59 2.65
CA ALA A 24 22.04 7.52 4.11
C ALA A 24 21.67 8.86 4.78
N VAL A 25 22.01 10.00 4.18
CA VAL A 25 21.75 11.32 4.79
C VAL A 25 20.27 11.72 4.66
N LEU A 26 19.58 11.28 3.61
CA LEU A 26 18.16 11.59 3.39
C LEU A 26 17.19 10.84 4.32
N LEU A 27 17.66 9.81 5.04
CA LEU A 27 16.82 9.04 5.97
C LEU A 27 16.77 9.61 7.40
N ALA A 28 17.66 10.54 7.75
CA ALA A 28 17.84 10.96 9.15
C ALA A 28 16.87 12.07 9.61
N GLU A 29 16.28 12.86 8.71
CA GLU A 29 15.57 14.09 9.10
C GLU A 29 14.02 13.97 9.08
N GLY A 30 13.46 12.78 8.85
CA GLY A 30 12.02 12.61 8.59
C GLY A 30 11.21 11.77 9.59
N ILE A 31 11.76 11.35 10.73
CA ILE A 31 11.07 10.43 11.66
C ILE A 31 10.90 11.05 13.07
N ALA A 32 10.51 12.32 13.13
CA ALA A 32 10.12 12.94 14.39
C ALA A 32 8.58 13.05 14.45
N ALA A 33 8.01 12.34 15.44
CA ALA A 33 6.64 12.48 15.94
C ALA A 33 5.48 11.76 15.20
N LEU A 34 5.62 10.45 14.95
CA LEU A 34 4.43 9.58 14.97
C LEU A 34 3.99 9.41 16.44
N LYS A 35 3.18 10.36 16.93
CA LYS A 35 2.37 10.13 18.14
C LYS A 35 1.51 8.89 17.86
N ARG A 36 1.89 7.74 18.41
CA ARG A 36 1.11 6.50 18.40
C ARG A 36 -0.31 6.85 18.86
N LYS A 37 -1.25 7.02 17.93
CA LYS A 37 -2.66 7.17 18.30
C LYS A 37 -3.02 5.80 18.88
N ARG A 38 -3.47 5.79 20.15
CA ARG A 38 -4.09 4.60 20.75
C ARG A 38 -5.00 3.94 19.73
N PRO A 39 -5.14 2.60 19.72
CA PRO A 39 -6.12 1.95 18.87
C PRO A 39 -7.49 2.48 19.30
N GLY A 40 -7.97 3.50 18.59
CA GLY A 40 -9.29 4.06 18.81
C GLY A 40 -10.30 2.94 18.63
N SER A 41 -11.42 3.07 19.34
CA SER A 41 -12.63 2.30 19.05
C SER A 41 -12.81 2.19 17.53
N ALA A 42 -13.15 0.99 17.04
CA ALA A 42 -13.31 0.77 15.61
C ALA A 42 -14.18 1.90 15.05
N PRO A 43 -13.72 2.63 14.02
CA PRO A 43 -14.42 3.80 13.53
C PRO A 43 -15.87 3.42 13.26
N SER A 44 -16.78 4.30 13.69
CA SER A 44 -18.19 4.24 13.33
C SER A 44 -18.26 3.97 11.84
N ARG A 45 -18.70 2.76 11.46
CA ARG A 45 -18.84 2.39 10.06
C ARG A 45 -20.07 3.14 9.57
N GLY A 46 -19.86 4.38 9.13
CA GLY A 46 -20.89 5.37 8.88
C GLY A 46 -21.95 4.95 7.85
N ALA A 47 -22.82 5.89 7.51
CA ALA A 47 -23.86 5.66 6.51
C ALA A 47 -23.25 5.11 5.21
N GLY A 48 -23.81 4.01 4.70
CA GLY A 48 -23.33 3.36 3.47
C GLY A 48 -22.48 2.10 3.66
N TRP A 49 -21.90 1.86 4.85
CA TRP A 49 -21.06 0.67 5.10
C TRP A 49 -21.77 -0.64 4.76
N GLN A 50 -23.02 -0.82 5.20
CA GLN A 50 -23.77 -2.06 4.95
C GLN A 50 -23.95 -2.32 3.45
N ARG A 51 -24.25 -1.27 2.67
CA ARG A 51 -24.43 -1.36 1.21
C ARG A 51 -23.12 -1.72 0.53
N ALA A 52 -22.04 -1.02 0.86
CA ALA A 52 -20.72 -1.25 0.27
C ALA A 52 -20.16 -2.64 0.64
N ARG A 53 -20.30 -3.04 1.91
CA ARG A 53 -19.97 -4.39 2.39
C ARG A 53 -20.70 -5.46 1.57
N LYS A 54 -22.00 -5.31 1.36
CA LYS A 54 -22.81 -6.29 0.62
C LYS A 54 -22.37 -6.39 -0.84
N ALA A 55 -21.97 -5.29 -1.47
CA ALA A 55 -21.46 -5.28 -2.84
C ALA A 55 -20.18 -6.12 -3.01
N VAL A 56 -19.27 -6.05 -2.04
CA VAL A 56 -17.96 -6.73 -2.10
C VAL A 56 -18.03 -8.19 -1.62
N SER A 57 -19.07 -8.56 -0.87
CA SER A 57 -19.18 -9.90 -0.24
C SER A 57 -19.67 -11.01 -1.18
N ARG A 58 -20.06 -10.73 -2.44
CA ARG A 58 -20.79 -11.69 -3.29
C ARG A 58 -19.93 -12.81 -3.87
N ASP A 59 -18.71 -12.53 -4.33
CA ASP A 59 -17.85 -13.49 -5.05
C ASP A 59 -16.43 -13.56 -4.48
N SER A 60 -16.33 -13.55 -3.16
CA SER A 60 -15.14 -13.02 -2.54
C SER A 60 -14.20 -14.09 -2.00
N CYS A 61 -13.00 -14.13 -2.58
CA CYS A 61 -11.84 -14.79 -2.03
C CYS A 61 -11.08 -13.84 -1.10
N CYS A 62 -10.16 -14.38 -0.30
CA CYS A 62 -9.25 -13.54 0.45
C CYS A 62 -8.34 -12.77 -0.52
N ALA A 63 -8.37 -11.44 -0.50
CA ALA A 63 -7.54 -10.59 -1.36
C ALA A 63 -6.02 -10.80 -1.14
N VAL A 64 -5.61 -11.37 -0.01
CA VAL A 64 -4.20 -11.60 0.32
C VAL A 64 -3.72 -13.00 -0.07
N CYS A 65 -4.53 -14.04 0.16
CA CYS A 65 -4.08 -15.43 -0.01
C CYS A 65 -4.96 -16.26 -0.95
N GLY A 66 -5.95 -15.66 -1.61
CA GLY A 66 -6.82 -16.31 -2.58
C GLY A 66 -7.80 -17.34 -2.02
N VAL A 67 -7.75 -17.66 -0.71
CA VAL A 67 -8.64 -18.67 -0.14
C VAL A 67 -10.10 -18.26 -0.31
N GLN A 68 -10.87 -19.14 -0.94
CA GLN A 68 -12.29 -18.93 -1.17
C GLN A 68 -13.09 -19.27 0.10
N ARG A 69 -14.32 -18.76 0.16
CA ARG A 69 -15.28 -19.13 1.19
C ARG A 69 -15.50 -20.65 1.15
N GLY A 70 -15.14 -21.35 2.22
CA GLY A 70 -15.41 -22.78 2.35
C GLY A 70 -16.91 -23.06 2.41
N GLN A 71 -17.33 -24.26 2.00
CA GLN A 71 -18.74 -24.66 1.90
C GLN A 71 -19.54 -24.52 3.22
N LYS A 72 -18.88 -24.42 4.38
CA LYS A 72 -19.50 -24.15 5.70
C LYS A 72 -19.49 -22.64 6.04
N SER A 73 -20.07 -21.89 5.10
CA SER A 73 -20.97 -20.74 5.20
C SER A 73 -20.68 -19.44 5.99
N VAL A 74 -19.55 -19.20 6.66
CA VAL A 74 -19.28 -17.84 7.19
C VAL A 74 -18.74 -16.92 6.08
N ALA A 75 -19.42 -15.80 5.81
CA ALA A 75 -18.94 -14.80 4.86
C ALA A 75 -17.58 -14.23 5.30
N LEU A 76 -16.64 -14.06 4.36
CA LEU A 76 -15.36 -13.45 4.68
C LEU A 76 -15.58 -12.03 5.23
N PRO A 77 -14.89 -11.62 6.32
CA PRO A 77 -14.96 -10.25 6.78
C PRO A 77 -14.48 -9.30 5.69
N VAL A 78 -15.24 -8.22 5.50
CA VAL A 78 -14.85 -7.08 4.66
C VAL A 78 -14.09 -6.09 5.53
N ASP A 79 -12.97 -5.64 5.01
CA ASP A 79 -12.07 -4.68 5.62
C ASP A 79 -11.71 -3.58 4.62
N HIS A 80 -11.34 -2.41 5.11
CA HIS A 80 -10.89 -1.31 4.25
C HIS A 80 -9.44 -1.53 3.80
N VAL A 81 -9.05 -1.27 2.55
CA VAL A 81 -7.65 -1.36 2.09
C VAL A 81 -6.79 -0.34 2.84
N ILE A 82 -7.26 0.92 2.84
CA ILE A 82 -6.73 2.02 3.63
C ILE A 82 -7.74 2.29 4.76
N ALA A 83 -7.26 2.28 6.01
CA ALA A 83 -8.10 2.50 7.18
C ALA A 83 -8.98 3.74 7.03
N SER A 84 -10.29 3.64 7.32
CA SER A 84 -11.25 4.74 7.12
C SER A 84 -10.82 6.03 7.81
N ARG A 85 -10.29 5.91 9.04
CA ARG A 85 -9.72 7.04 9.82
C ARG A 85 -8.66 7.82 9.06
N PHE A 86 -7.85 7.14 8.25
CA PHE A 86 -6.80 7.78 7.46
C PHE A 86 -7.40 8.56 6.30
N ILE A 87 -8.32 7.95 5.55
CA ILE A 87 -9.05 8.63 4.47
C ILE A 87 -9.82 9.84 5.00
N GLU A 88 -10.51 9.70 6.13
CA GLU A 88 -11.26 10.78 6.79
C GLU A 88 -10.32 11.90 7.27
N GLN A 89 -9.24 11.56 7.97
CA GLN A 89 -8.27 12.53 8.48
C GLN A 89 -7.60 13.33 7.36
N HIS A 90 -7.32 12.68 6.23
CA HIS A 90 -6.61 13.29 5.09
C HIS A 90 -7.56 13.75 3.96
N LYS A 91 -8.88 13.66 4.16
CA LYS A 91 -9.91 14.06 3.18
C LYS A 91 -9.71 13.45 1.78
N LEU A 92 -9.37 12.17 1.72
CA LEU A 92 -9.05 11.45 0.48
C LEU A 92 -10.27 10.91 -0.28
N GLY A 93 -11.49 11.27 0.13
CA GLY A 93 -12.74 10.83 -0.50
C GLY A 93 -13.58 9.94 0.40
N ASP A 94 -14.40 9.08 -0.22
CA ASP A 94 -15.29 8.16 0.49
C ASP A 94 -14.53 6.92 0.99
N PRO A 95 -14.40 6.71 2.33
CA PRO A 95 -13.76 5.51 2.85
C PRO A 95 -14.49 4.22 2.47
N ASN A 96 -15.80 4.27 2.20
CA ASN A 96 -16.63 3.12 1.85
C ASN A 96 -16.70 2.85 0.34
N ALA A 97 -15.92 3.56 -0.48
CA ALA A 97 -15.80 3.26 -1.90
C ALA A 97 -15.40 1.79 -2.11
N THR A 98 -16.04 1.10 -3.06
CA THR A 98 -15.81 -0.35 -3.29
C THR A 98 -14.35 -0.68 -3.59
N VAL A 99 -13.62 0.23 -4.24
CA VAL A 99 -12.18 0.11 -4.52
C VAL A 99 -11.32 0.06 -3.26
N ASN A 100 -11.81 0.64 -2.15
CA ASN A 100 -11.15 0.63 -0.85
C ASN A 100 -11.64 -0.52 0.04
N LEU A 101 -12.38 -1.50 -0.50
CA LEU A 101 -12.92 -2.60 0.29
C LEU A 101 -12.40 -3.93 -0.23
N VAL A 102 -11.96 -4.78 0.69
CA VAL A 102 -11.45 -6.12 0.39
C VAL A 102 -12.01 -7.13 1.37
N THR A 103 -12.07 -8.37 0.93
CA THR A 103 -12.44 -9.52 1.76
C THR A 103 -11.19 -10.24 2.21
N LEU A 104 -11.13 -10.57 3.49
CA LEU A 104 -9.95 -11.20 4.09
C LEU A 104 -10.36 -12.46 4.83
N CYS A 105 -9.54 -13.49 4.78
CA CYS A 105 -9.77 -14.67 5.61
C CYS A 105 -9.43 -14.39 7.09
N PRO A 106 -9.96 -15.20 8.02
CA PRO A 106 -9.64 -15.08 9.45
C PRO A 106 -8.14 -15.11 9.77
N ARG A 107 -7.31 -15.69 8.89
CA ARG A 107 -5.84 -15.70 9.05
C ARG A 107 -5.18 -14.39 8.60
N CYS A 108 -5.67 -13.76 7.54
CA CYS A 108 -5.05 -12.56 6.96
C CYS A 108 -5.55 -11.26 7.60
N HIS A 109 -6.82 -11.20 7.98
CA HIS A 109 -7.42 -10.02 8.62
C HIS A 109 -6.65 -9.51 9.87
N PRO A 110 -6.27 -10.34 10.86
CA PRO A 110 -5.49 -9.87 12.00
C PRO A 110 -4.07 -9.44 11.64
N LYS A 111 -3.47 -10.01 10.57
CA LYS A 111 -2.13 -9.58 10.09
C LYS A 111 -2.19 -8.16 9.55
N LYS A 112 -3.17 -7.86 8.71
CA LYS A 112 -3.42 -6.50 8.21
C LYS A 112 -3.63 -5.51 9.35
N ARG A 113 -4.54 -5.82 10.29
CA ARG A 113 -4.80 -4.95 11.45
C ARG A 113 -3.53 -4.64 12.26
N ARG A 114 -2.68 -5.65 12.48
CA ARG A 114 -1.40 -5.45 13.17
C ARG A 114 -0.45 -4.54 12.38
N ALA A 115 -0.41 -4.67 11.05
CA ALA A 115 0.39 -3.79 10.20
C ALA A 115 -0.13 -2.34 10.26
N GLU A 116 -1.45 -2.13 10.15
CA GLU A 116 -2.06 -0.80 10.22
C GLU A 116 -1.83 -0.11 11.58
N ASN A 117 -1.89 -0.87 12.67
CA ASN A 117 -1.61 -0.34 14.01
C ASN A 117 -0.14 0.07 14.22
N ARG A 118 0.78 -0.28 13.31
CA ARG A 118 2.17 0.22 13.32
C ARG A 118 2.32 1.50 12.50
N LEU A 119 1.37 1.79 11.61
CA LEU A 119 1.39 2.96 10.71
C LEU A 119 0.60 4.15 11.25
N CYS A 120 -0.18 3.97 12.33
CA CYS A 120 -1.00 4.99 13.00
C CYS A 120 -0.65 5.04 14.49
#